data_AF-A0A2R6GKP4-F1
#
_entry.id   AF-A0A2R6GKP4-F1
#
_cell.length_a   1.000
_cell.length_b   1.000
_cell.length_c   1.000
_cell.angle_alpha   90.00
_cell.angle_beta   90.00
_cell.angle_gamma   90.00
#
_symmetry.space_group_name_H-M   'P 1'
#
loop_
_entity.id
_entity.type
_entity.pdbx_description
1 polymer ?
#
loop_
_entity_poly.entity_id
_entity_poly.type
_entity_poly.pdbx_seq_one_letter_code
_entity_poly.pdbx_strand_id
1 'polypeptide(L)'
;MSYVRVSEKVGQWNETWALAVVFGVASVPWTYAFVAGLHIPLWPSFIASATFYAAGGGVDGLVRGYASNAAGIGYAAATLALVAPLGGGPVALSVVVGAFMFLASLHEFVPLLSFTPGGFLGYATMFSVHAAGETAFGVPGLAGETLAALAAMLIGAAIGLGTERLAGAAS
;
A
#
# COMPACT_ATOMS: atom_id res chain seq x y z
N MET A 1 15.24 -28.76 -30.22
CA MET A 1 15.86 -27.55 -29.63
C MET A 1 14.87 -26.64 -28.88
N SER A 2 13.55 -26.79 -29.05
CA SER A 2 12.51 -26.07 -28.28
C SER A 2 12.15 -26.75 -26.94
N TYR A 3 12.19 -28.09 -26.89
CA TYR A 3 11.84 -28.87 -25.69
C TYR A 3 12.86 -28.71 -24.53
N VAL A 4 14.15 -28.59 -24.86
CA VAL A 4 15.24 -28.39 -23.89
C VAL A 4 15.08 -27.06 -23.13
N ARG A 5 14.66 -26.00 -23.81
CA ARG A 5 14.43 -24.66 -23.19
C ARG A 5 13.24 -24.63 -22.22
N VAL A 6 12.26 -25.51 -22.37
CA VAL A 6 11.13 -25.61 -21.43
C VAL A 6 11.54 -26.42 -20.20
N SER A 7 12.30 -27.50 -20.39
CA SER A 7 12.85 -28.31 -19.29
C SER A 7 13.83 -27.53 -18.40
N GLU A 8 14.66 -26.65 -18.96
CA GLU A 8 15.58 -25.81 -18.18
C GLU A 8 14.85 -24.76 -17.32
N LYS A 9 13.74 -24.19 -17.82
CA LYS A 9 12.95 -23.20 -17.07
C LYS A 9 12.16 -23.78 -15.91
N VAL A 10 11.79 -25.06 -15.98
CA VAL A 10 11.04 -25.76 -14.92
C VAL A 10 11.97 -26.30 -13.83
N GLY A 11 13.26 -26.51 -14.13
CA GLY A 11 14.27 -26.99 -13.18
C GLY A 11 15.06 -25.91 -12.43
N GLN A 12 14.95 -24.64 -12.82
CA GLN A 12 15.66 -23.54 -12.15
C GLN A 12 14.74 -22.84 -11.15
N TRP A 13 14.89 -23.23 -9.89
CA TRP A 13 14.42 -22.41 -8.78
C TRP A 13 15.12 -21.06 -8.85
N ASN A 14 14.35 -19.98 -8.93
CA ASN A 14 14.86 -18.62 -9.02
C ASN A 14 14.06 -17.71 -8.09
N GLU A 15 14.55 -16.49 -7.89
CA GLU A 15 13.99 -15.50 -6.98
C GLU A 15 12.49 -15.26 -7.20
N THR A 16 12.02 -15.33 -8.46
CA THR A 16 10.59 -15.16 -8.78
C THR A 16 9.74 -16.30 -8.22
N TRP A 17 10.18 -17.55 -8.35
CA TRP A 17 9.46 -18.69 -7.79
C TRP A 17 9.50 -18.69 -6.26
N ALA A 18 10.65 -18.38 -5.67
CA ALA A 18 10.79 -18.25 -4.22
C ALA A 18 9.84 -17.19 -3.68
N LEU A 19 9.79 -16.01 -4.30
CA LEU A 19 8.90 -14.92 -3.90
C LEU A 19 7.42 -15.28 -4.05
N ALA A 20 7.04 -15.92 -5.16
CA ALA A 20 5.66 -16.35 -5.39
C ALA A 20 5.19 -17.32 -4.30
N VAL A 21 6.02 -18.31 -3.94
CA VAL A 21 5.71 -19.28 -2.88
C VAL A 21 5.66 -18.60 -1.52
N VAL A 22 6.68 -17.82 -1.17
CA VAL A 22 6.76 -17.15 0.14
C VAL A 22 5.61 -16.18 0.33
N PHE A 23 5.31 -15.32 -0.64
CA PHE A 23 4.21 -14.37 -0.54
C PHE A 23 2.85 -15.08 -0.50
N GLY A 24 2.66 -16.11 -1.33
CA GLY A 24 1.46 -16.94 -1.34
C GLY A 24 1.21 -17.60 0.02
N VAL A 25 2.21 -18.26 0.59
CA VAL A 25 2.10 -18.91 1.91
C VAL A 25 1.93 -17.89 3.03
N ALA A 26 2.69 -16.79 3.02
CA ALA A 26 2.59 -15.74 4.04
C ALA A 26 1.22 -15.02 4.05
N SER A 27 0.55 -14.93 2.88
CA SER A 27 -0.76 -14.30 2.76
C SER A 27 -1.86 -14.99 3.56
N VAL A 28 -1.72 -16.30 3.85
CA VAL A 28 -2.72 -17.08 4.60
C VAL A 28 -2.80 -16.65 6.09
N PRO A 29 -1.73 -16.77 6.90
CA PRO A 29 -1.77 -16.33 8.30
C PRO A 29 -1.96 -14.81 8.42
N TRP A 30 -1.45 -14.03 7.45
CA TRP A 30 -1.69 -12.59 7.38
C TRP A 30 -3.19 -12.27 7.24
N THR A 31 -3.86 -12.85 6.25
CA THR A 31 -5.30 -12.66 6.04
C THR A 31 -6.09 -13.02 7.29
N TYR A 32 -5.80 -14.18 7.89
CA TYR A 32 -6.45 -14.62 9.12
C TYR A 32 -6.22 -13.62 10.27
N ALA A 33 -4.98 -13.16 10.47
CA ALA A 33 -4.64 -12.22 11.53
C ALA A 33 -5.38 -10.88 11.39
N PHE A 34 -5.56 -10.37 10.18
CA PHE A 34 -6.31 -9.13 9.95
C PHE A 34 -7.80 -9.29 10.22
N VAL A 35 -8.39 -10.37 9.70
CA VAL A 35 -9.84 -10.58 9.73
C VAL A 35 -10.29 -11.05 11.12
N ALA A 36 -9.61 -12.02 11.72
CA ALA A 36 -10.02 -12.63 12.98
C ALA A 36 -9.33 -12.04 14.22
N GLY A 37 -8.18 -11.40 14.06
CA GLY A 37 -7.37 -10.90 15.17
C GLY A 37 -7.44 -9.39 15.33
N LEU A 38 -6.83 -8.67 14.38
CA LEU A 38 -6.60 -7.23 14.47
C LEU A 38 -7.85 -6.39 14.17
N HIS A 39 -8.79 -6.92 13.38
CA HIS A 39 -9.97 -6.19 12.92
C HIS A 39 -9.58 -4.88 12.23
N ILE A 40 -8.58 -4.95 11.34
CA ILE A 40 -8.08 -3.84 10.52
C ILE A 40 -8.34 -4.22 9.05
N PRO A 41 -8.65 -3.26 8.16
CA PRO A 41 -8.84 -3.55 6.74
C PRO A 41 -7.59 -4.21 6.14
N LEU A 42 -7.79 -5.34 5.46
CA LEU A 42 -6.71 -6.17 4.89
C LEU A 42 -6.15 -5.60 3.57
N TRP A 43 -7.02 -5.09 2.70
CA TRP A 43 -6.63 -4.67 1.35
C TRP A 43 -5.57 -3.55 1.30
N PRO A 44 -5.52 -2.56 2.22
CA PRO A 44 -4.44 -1.56 2.24
C PRO A 44 -3.07 -2.22 2.38
N SER A 45 -2.99 -3.32 3.14
CA SER A 45 -1.74 -4.04 3.34
C SER A 45 -1.26 -4.71 2.04
N PHE A 46 -2.16 -5.26 1.21
CA PHE A 46 -1.77 -5.80 -0.11
C PHE A 46 -1.27 -4.69 -1.04
N ILE A 47 -1.95 -3.54 -1.04
CA ILE A 47 -1.53 -2.36 -1.83
C ILE A 47 -0.14 -1.89 -1.38
N ALA A 48 0.12 -1.86 -0.07
CA ALA A 48 1.41 -1.45 0.45
C ALA A 48 2.54 -2.45 0.17
N SER A 49 2.28 -3.77 0.22
CA SER A 49 3.28 -4.76 -0.22
C SER A 49 3.61 -4.60 -1.71
N ALA A 50 2.59 -4.37 -2.55
CA ALA A 50 2.82 -4.09 -3.97
C ALA A 50 3.60 -2.78 -4.18
N THR A 51 3.29 -1.74 -3.40
CA THR A 51 4.02 -0.46 -3.40
C THR A 51 5.49 -0.68 -3.04
N PHE A 52 5.77 -1.47 -2.00
CA PHE A 52 7.13 -1.80 -1.57
C PHE A 52 7.97 -2.43 -2.71
N TYR A 53 7.45 -3.45 -3.38
CA TYR A 53 8.16 -4.09 -4.49
C TYR A 53 8.33 -3.13 -5.68
N ALA A 54 7.28 -2.38 -6.01
CA ALA A 54 7.34 -1.39 -7.09
C ALA A 54 8.31 -0.23 -6.79
N ALA A 55 8.52 0.09 -5.51
CA ALA A 55 9.50 1.08 -5.07
C ALA A 55 10.93 0.53 -5.06
N GLY A 56 11.16 -0.73 -5.43
CA GLY A 56 12.49 -1.34 -5.56
C GLY A 56 12.92 -2.24 -4.41
N GLY A 57 12.03 -2.51 -3.44
CA GLY A 57 12.33 -3.41 -2.32
C GLY A 57 13.36 -2.88 -1.33
N GLY A 58 13.82 -3.74 -0.42
CA GLY A 58 14.77 -3.38 0.65
C GLY A 58 14.28 -2.28 1.61
N VAL A 59 15.15 -1.86 2.52
CA VAL A 59 14.81 -0.82 3.52
C VAL A 59 14.50 0.52 2.84
N ASP A 60 15.22 0.86 1.78
CA ASP A 60 15.02 2.12 1.05
C ASP A 60 13.65 2.15 0.33
N GLY A 61 13.28 1.05 -0.34
CA GLY A 61 11.96 0.91 -0.96
C GLY A 61 10.82 0.89 0.06
N LEU A 62 11.03 0.32 1.26
CA LEU A 62 10.07 0.41 2.36
C LEU A 62 9.86 1.85 2.80
N VAL A 63 10.95 2.56 3.10
CA VAL A 63 10.88 3.95 3.60
C VAL A 63 10.24 4.85 2.57
N ARG A 64 10.71 4.80 1.32
CA ARG A 64 10.18 5.63 0.23
C ARG A 64 8.74 5.27 -0.11
N GLY A 65 8.45 3.98 -0.30
CA GLY A 65 7.12 3.51 -0.66
C GLY A 65 6.07 3.85 0.40
N TYR A 66 6.36 3.54 1.67
CA TYR A 66 5.43 3.84 2.77
C TYR A 66 5.30 5.34 3.02
N ALA A 67 6.39 6.13 2.93
CA ALA A 67 6.30 7.58 3.07
C ALA A 67 5.40 8.20 1.98
N SER A 68 5.56 7.77 0.72
CA SER A 68 4.66 8.19 -0.37
C SER A 68 3.21 7.78 -0.10
N ASN A 69 2.96 6.54 0.35
CA ASN A 69 1.61 6.10 0.74
C ASN A 69 1.01 6.96 1.86
N ALA A 70 1.77 7.22 2.92
CA ALA A 70 1.31 8.00 4.06
C ALA A 70 0.98 9.45 3.67
N ALA A 71 1.78 10.05 2.79
CA ALA A 71 1.47 11.38 2.23
C ALA A 71 0.15 11.37 1.44
N GLY A 72 -0.06 10.35 0.61
CA GLY A 72 -1.32 10.12 -0.10
C GLY A 72 -2.53 9.98 0.81
N ILE A 73 -2.41 9.18 1.88
CA ILE A 73 -3.45 9.03 2.91
C ILE A 73 -3.77 10.39 3.54
N GLY A 74 -2.74 11.17 3.90
CA GLY A 74 -2.91 12.50 4.48
C GLY A 74 -3.67 13.44 3.56
N TYR A 75 -3.35 13.44 2.26
CA TYR A 75 -4.07 14.22 1.26
C TYR A 75 -5.53 13.79 1.09
N ALA A 76 -5.83 12.49 1.11
CA ALA A 76 -7.19 11.99 1.02
C ALA A 76 -8.00 12.32 2.28
N ALA A 77 -7.42 12.15 3.48
CA ALA A 77 -8.06 12.55 4.73
C ALA A 77 -8.35 14.06 4.75
N ALA A 78 -7.39 14.88 4.31
CA ALA A 78 -7.61 16.32 4.14
C ALA A 78 -8.71 16.62 3.10
N THR A 79 -8.78 15.86 2.00
CA THR A 79 -9.85 16.00 1.02
C THR A 79 -11.22 15.75 1.65
N LEU A 80 -11.38 14.62 2.34
CA LEU A 80 -12.62 14.25 3.01
C LEU A 80 -13.05 15.29 4.04
N ALA A 81 -12.10 15.89 4.78
CA ALA A 81 -12.36 16.94 5.74
C ALA A 81 -12.74 18.29 5.10
N LEU A 82 -12.17 18.63 3.93
CA LEU A 82 -12.34 19.93 3.28
C LEU A 82 -13.56 20.01 2.35
N VAL A 83 -14.04 18.90 1.81
CA VAL A 83 -15.13 18.94 0.82
C VAL A 83 -16.43 19.48 1.41
N ALA A 84 -16.82 19.04 2.61
CA ALA A 84 -18.04 19.51 3.27
C ALA A 84 -18.05 21.03 3.54
N PRO A 85 -17.02 21.64 4.17
CA PRO A 85 -17.01 23.10 4.40
C PRO A 85 -16.91 23.92 3.11
N LEU A 86 -16.48 23.34 2.00
CA LEU A 86 -16.45 23.98 0.68
C LEU A 86 -17.79 23.88 -0.09
N GLY A 87 -18.88 23.49 0.58
CA GLY A 87 -20.21 23.37 -0.01
C GLY A 87 -20.55 21.96 -0.51
N GLY A 88 -19.61 21.01 -0.41
CA GLY A 88 -19.81 19.63 -0.79
C GLY A 88 -20.01 19.40 -2.29
N GLY A 89 -20.45 18.18 -2.61
CA GLY A 89 -20.81 17.79 -3.97
C GLY A 89 -19.62 17.54 -4.92
N PRO A 90 -19.90 17.13 -6.17
CA PRO A 90 -18.87 16.70 -7.10
C PRO A 90 -17.87 17.78 -7.50
N VAL A 91 -18.28 19.05 -7.56
CA VAL A 91 -17.40 20.15 -7.94
C VAL A 91 -16.35 20.42 -6.87
N ALA A 92 -16.75 20.59 -5.61
CA ALA A 92 -15.80 20.79 -4.51
C ALA A 92 -14.85 19.60 -4.38
N LEU A 93 -15.37 18.37 -4.49
CA LEU A 93 -14.55 17.16 -4.50
C LEU A 93 -13.53 17.18 -5.64
N SER A 94 -13.96 17.46 -6.87
CA SER A 94 -13.08 17.45 -8.05
C SER A 94 -11.94 18.46 -7.93
N VAL A 95 -12.21 19.66 -7.42
CA VAL A 95 -11.20 20.71 -7.23
C VAL A 95 -10.18 20.29 -6.17
N VAL A 96 -10.64 19.80 -5.01
CA VAL A 96 -9.74 19.41 -3.91
C VAL A 96 -8.91 18.19 -4.29
N VAL A 97 -9.51 17.18 -4.92
CA VAL A 97 -8.78 16.01 -5.48
C VAL A 97 -7.73 16.48 -6.47
N GLY A 98 -8.10 17.32 -7.45
CA GLY A 98 -7.16 17.84 -8.44
C GLY A 98 -5.97 18.57 -7.83
N ALA A 99 -6.22 19.40 -6.81
CA ALA A 99 -5.16 20.10 -6.08
C ALA A 99 -4.19 19.14 -5.38
N PHE A 100 -4.70 18.13 -4.68
CA PHE A 100 -3.83 17.15 -4.01
C PHE A 100 -3.14 16.19 -4.97
N MET A 101 -3.76 15.83 -6.09
CA MET A 101 -3.11 15.03 -7.13
C MET A 101 -1.98 15.80 -7.80
N PHE A 102 -2.15 17.11 -8.03
CA PHE A 102 -1.06 17.97 -8.45
C PHE A 102 0.10 17.97 -7.44
N LEU A 103 -0.19 18.12 -6.14
CA LEU A 103 0.85 18.05 -5.10
C LEU A 103 1.54 16.68 -5.04
N ALA A 104 0.80 15.58 -5.17
CA ALA A 104 1.34 14.23 -5.24
C ALA A 104 2.24 14.04 -6.47
N SER A 105 1.91 14.62 -7.62
CA SER A 105 2.76 14.59 -8.81
C SER A 105 4.09 15.33 -8.60
N LEU A 106 4.13 16.35 -7.74
CA LEU A 106 5.36 17.07 -7.40
C LEU A 106 6.28 16.29 -6.43
N HIS A 107 5.84 15.14 -5.92
CA HIS A 107 6.66 14.31 -5.02
C HIS A 107 7.93 13.77 -5.67
N GLU A 108 8.00 13.71 -7.00
CA GLU A 108 9.22 13.34 -7.72
C GLU A 108 10.42 14.22 -7.32
N PHE A 109 10.19 15.48 -6.94
CA PHE A 109 11.23 16.41 -6.50
C PHE A 109 11.62 16.26 -5.03
N VAL A 110 10.94 15.41 -4.27
CA VAL A 110 11.20 15.17 -2.84
C VAL A 110 11.79 13.76 -2.72
N PRO A 111 13.09 13.59 -2.44
CA PRO A 111 13.74 12.27 -2.47
C PRO A 111 13.01 11.18 -1.68
N LEU A 112 12.48 11.53 -0.50
CA LEU A 112 11.72 10.63 0.38
C LEU A 112 10.38 10.19 -0.22
N LEU A 113 9.76 11.01 -1.06
CA LEU A 113 8.43 10.76 -1.63
C LEU A 113 8.49 10.40 -3.13
N SER A 114 9.70 10.29 -3.68
CA SER A 114 9.95 10.18 -5.12
C SER A 114 9.37 8.93 -5.80
N PHE A 115 8.84 7.96 -5.04
CA PHE A 115 7.93 6.96 -5.57
C PHE A 115 6.53 7.56 -5.74
N THR A 116 6.38 8.44 -6.73
CA THR A 116 5.15 9.17 -7.05
C THR A 116 3.89 8.29 -7.06
N PRO A 117 3.87 7.06 -7.64
CA PRO A 117 2.69 6.19 -7.59
C PRO A 117 2.19 5.89 -6.17
N GLY A 118 3.09 5.87 -5.18
CA GLY A 118 2.75 5.63 -3.77
C GLY A 118 1.76 6.66 -3.22
N GLY A 119 1.88 7.93 -3.62
CA GLY A 119 0.93 8.98 -3.23
C GLY A 119 -0.49 8.70 -3.72
N PHE A 120 -0.64 8.29 -4.98
CA PHE A 120 -1.94 7.93 -5.56
C PHE A 120 -2.54 6.68 -4.90
N LEU A 121 -1.70 5.67 -4.65
CA LEU A 121 -2.13 4.43 -4.00
C LEU A 121 -2.58 4.66 -2.56
N GLY A 122 -1.86 5.50 -1.80
CA GLY A 122 -2.26 5.90 -0.45
C GLY A 122 -3.56 6.72 -0.45
N TYR A 123 -3.70 7.63 -1.41
CA TYR A 123 -4.91 8.44 -1.56
C TYR A 123 -6.14 7.58 -1.84
N ALA A 124 -6.05 6.67 -2.82
CA ALA A 124 -7.12 5.73 -3.15
C ALA A 124 -7.46 4.80 -1.97
N THR A 125 -6.43 4.35 -1.23
CA THR A 125 -6.60 3.52 -0.04
C THR A 125 -7.44 4.23 1.01
N MET A 126 -7.13 5.48 1.35
CA MET A 126 -7.89 6.22 2.35
C MET A 126 -9.35 6.43 1.95
N PHE A 127 -9.63 6.74 0.68
CA PHE A 127 -11.01 6.80 0.16
C PHE A 127 -11.74 5.47 0.29
N SER A 128 -11.06 4.35 0.03
CA SER A 128 -11.65 3.01 0.15
C SER A 128 -11.95 2.63 1.61
N VAL A 129 -11.05 2.97 2.55
CA VAL A 129 -11.22 2.73 3.98
C VAL A 129 -12.38 3.57 4.53
N HIS A 130 -12.44 4.85 4.15
CA HIS A 130 -13.56 5.73 4.49
C HIS A 130 -14.90 5.19 3.95
N ALA A 131 -14.93 4.78 2.68
CA ALA A 131 -16.14 4.21 2.06
C ALA A 131 -16.61 2.92 2.74
N ALA A 132 -15.68 2.13 3.29
CA ALA A 132 -15.99 0.92 4.05
C ALA A 132 -16.37 1.20 5.51
N GLY A 133 -16.12 2.42 6.03
CA GLY A 133 -16.36 2.77 7.43
C GLY A 133 -15.42 2.05 8.42
N GLU A 134 -14.27 1.59 7.94
CA GLU A 134 -13.33 0.81 8.76
C GLU A 134 -12.49 1.73 9.63
N THR A 135 -12.39 1.41 10.92
CA THR A 135 -11.62 2.19 11.90
C THR A 135 -10.65 1.29 12.64
N ALA A 136 -9.63 1.87 13.28
CA ALA A 136 -8.67 1.13 14.08
C ALA A 136 -8.54 1.72 15.50
N PHE A 137 -8.12 0.86 16.42
CA PHE A 137 -7.74 1.22 17.80
C PHE A 137 -8.85 1.90 18.62
N GLY A 138 -10.12 1.65 18.28
CA GLY A 138 -11.27 2.22 18.99
C GLY A 138 -11.46 3.72 18.76
N VAL A 139 -10.74 4.32 17.81
CA VAL A 139 -10.92 5.73 17.43
C VAL A 139 -12.00 5.79 16.35
N PRO A 140 -13.10 6.54 16.52
CA PRO A 140 -14.16 6.60 15.52
C PRO A 140 -13.90 7.66 14.43
N GLY A 141 -14.65 7.55 13.34
CA GLY A 141 -14.70 8.53 12.25
C GLY A 141 -13.38 8.67 11.49
N LEU A 142 -13.21 9.82 10.84
CA LEU A 142 -12.09 10.06 9.91
C LEU A 142 -10.70 9.84 10.54
N ALA A 143 -10.54 10.17 11.82
CA ALA A 143 -9.28 9.92 12.53
C ALA A 143 -9.01 8.41 12.67
N GLY A 144 -10.03 7.63 13.03
CA GLY A 144 -9.97 6.17 13.11
C GLY A 144 -9.69 5.50 11.77
N GLU A 145 -10.37 5.95 10.72
CA GLU A 145 -10.19 5.50 9.35
C GLU A 145 -8.76 5.81 8.85
N THR A 146 -8.26 7.00 9.15
CA THR A 146 -6.88 7.39 8.81
C THR A 146 -5.86 6.51 9.53
N LEU A 147 -6.08 6.23 10.82
CA LEU A 147 -5.23 5.32 11.59
C LEU A 147 -5.29 3.89 11.03
N ALA A 148 -6.47 3.42 10.62
CA ALA A 148 -6.64 2.11 10.00
C ALA A 148 -5.87 2.00 8.70
N ALA A 149 -5.98 3.00 7.81
CA ALA A 149 -5.25 3.05 6.55
C ALA A 149 -3.73 3.06 6.77
N LEU A 150 -3.22 3.93 7.65
CA LEU A 150 -1.79 4.03 7.97
C LEU A 150 -1.25 2.72 8.56
N ALA A 151 -1.92 2.18 9.57
CA ALA A 151 -1.50 0.95 10.25
C ALA A 151 -1.51 -0.24 9.29
N ALA A 152 -2.59 -0.42 8.53
CA ALA A 152 -2.70 -1.49 7.55
C ALA A 152 -1.60 -1.39 6.49
N MET A 153 -1.38 -0.20 5.91
CA MET A 153 -0.31 -0.03 4.91
C MET A 153 1.09 -0.23 5.51
N LEU A 154 1.34 0.21 6.74
CA LEU A 154 2.62 -0.01 7.40
C LEU A 154 2.91 -1.50 7.61
N ILE A 155 1.92 -2.24 8.10
CA ILE A 155 2.02 -3.69 8.28
C ILE A 155 2.26 -4.37 6.91
N GLY A 156 1.53 -3.97 5.86
CA GLY A 156 1.73 -4.50 4.51
C GLY A 156 3.12 -4.23 3.93
N ALA A 157 3.67 -3.04 4.11
CA ALA A 157 5.03 -2.71 3.70
C ALA A 157 6.07 -3.55 4.48
N ALA A 158 5.87 -3.73 5.79
CA ALA A 158 6.71 -4.59 6.61
C ALA A 158 6.64 -6.07 6.18
N ILE A 159 5.47 -6.57 5.79
CA ILE A 159 5.30 -7.91 5.24
C ILE A 159 6.02 -8.04 3.90
N GLY A 160 5.97 -7.03 3.03
CA GLY A 160 6.74 -7.00 1.78
C GLY A 160 8.24 -7.20 2.03
N LEU A 161 8.81 -6.45 2.99
CA LEU A 161 10.21 -6.61 3.39
C LEU A 161 10.49 -7.99 4.02
N GLY A 162 9.59 -8.51 4.84
CA GLY A 162 9.72 -9.83 5.43
C GLY A 162 9.72 -10.94 4.38
N THR A 163 8.83 -10.86 3.40
CA THR A 163 8.69 -11.84 2.33
C THR A 163 9.83 -11.74 1.30
N GLU A 164 10.34 -10.54 1.01
CA GLU A 164 11.59 -10.37 0.24
C GLU A 164 12.77 -11.09 0.92
N ARG A 165 12.99 -10.85 2.22
CA ARG A 165 14.10 -11.48 2.96
C ARG A 165 13.97 -13.00 3.03
N LEU A 166 12.77 -13.51 3.23
CA LEU A 166 12.51 -14.95 3.25
C LEU A 166 12.69 -15.58 1.87
N ALA A 167 12.26 -14.92 0.81
CA ALA A 167 12.46 -15.39 -0.56
C ALA A 167 13.95 -15.42 -0.93
N GLY A 168 14.70 -14.37 -0.61
CA GLY A 168 16.15 -14.33 -0.86
C GLY A 168 16.95 -15.36 -0.06
N ALA A 169 16.45 -15.80 1.09
CA ALA A 169 17.05 -16.91 1.84
C ALA A 169 16.70 -18.30 1.27
N ALA A 170 15.64 -18.38 0.46
CA ALA A 170 15.12 -19.61 -0.12
C ALA A 170 15.50 -19.82 -1.60
N SER A 171 16.09 -18.82 -2.25
CA SER A 171 16.56 -18.83 -3.65
C SER A 171 18.03 -19.19 -3.77
#